data_AF-A0A821CT06-F1
#
_entry.id   AF-A0A821CT06-F1
#
_cell.length_a   1.000
_cell.length_b   1.000
_cell.length_c   1.000
_cell.angle_alpha   90.00
_cell.angle_beta   90.00
_cell.angle_gamma   90.00
#
_symmetry.space_group_name_H-M   'P 1'
#
loop_
_entity.id
_entity.type
_entity.pdbx_description
1 polymer ?
#
loop_
_entity_poly.entity_id
_entity_poly.type
_entity_poly.pdbx_seq_one_letter_code
_entity_poly.pdbx_strand_id
1 'polypeptide(L)'
;MTSTDDEGLSSVRVQGPSLIDVHDIQCSLVSYEVLEKHETHCDYRPQECSGCKLQMLKKDLNEHETHCPMVESTCPNCKSVCKQFDATTLHTDLICVREQLRQLQEKFQLLDEKNKENLQEHKRTF
;
A
#
# COMPACT_ATOMS: atom_id res chain seq x y z
N MET A 1 -4.58 60.58 -35.99
CA MET A 1 -5.50 59.87 -36.90
C MET A 1 -5.26 58.39 -36.67
N THR A 2 -6.32 57.70 -36.24
CA THR A 2 -6.54 56.23 -36.13
C THR A 2 -5.52 55.47 -35.25
N SER A 3 -5.79 55.05 -34.01
CA SER A 3 -6.99 54.38 -33.40
C SER A 3 -7.42 53.14 -34.16
N THR A 4 -7.18 51.96 -33.55
CA THR A 4 -7.78 50.60 -33.73
C THR A 4 -6.78 49.58 -33.11
N ASP A 5 -7.07 48.61 -32.22
CA ASP A 5 -8.26 48.00 -31.61
C ASP A 5 -7.80 47.35 -30.28
N ASP A 6 -8.33 47.68 -29.11
CA ASP A 6 -9.51 47.11 -28.40
C ASP A 6 -9.46 45.58 -28.17
N GLU A 7 -9.00 45.22 -26.97
CA GLU A 7 -8.92 43.88 -26.41
C GLU A 7 -10.33 43.32 -26.14
N GLY A 8 -10.78 42.42 -27.01
CA GLY A 8 -12.01 41.65 -26.83
C GLY A 8 -11.94 40.66 -25.66
N LEU A 9 -12.26 41.11 -24.45
CA LEU A 9 -12.58 40.23 -23.31
C LEU A 9 -13.88 39.46 -23.59
N SER A 10 -13.73 38.26 -24.15
CA SER A 10 -14.84 37.30 -24.26
C SER A 10 -15.10 36.69 -22.88
N SER A 11 -16.20 37.11 -22.27
CA SER A 11 -16.77 36.56 -21.03
C SER A 11 -17.14 35.08 -21.24
N VAL A 12 -16.26 34.17 -20.81
CA VAL A 12 -16.56 32.75 -20.75
C VAL A 12 -17.48 32.53 -19.56
N ARG A 13 -18.79 32.41 -19.83
CA ARG A 13 -19.77 31.92 -18.84
C ARG A 13 -19.46 30.46 -18.55
N VAL A 14 -18.81 30.20 -17.42
CA VAL A 14 -18.74 28.86 -16.85
C VAL A 14 -20.17 28.47 -16.48
N GLN A 15 -20.76 27.55 -17.24
CA GLN A 15 -22.00 26.91 -16.87
C GLN A 15 -21.73 26.10 -15.60
N GLY A 16 -22.07 26.69 -14.44
CA GLY A 16 -22.12 25.98 -13.19
C GLY A 16 -23.10 24.80 -13.30
N PRO A 17 -22.87 23.70 -12.57
CA PRO A 17 -23.80 22.58 -12.58
C PRO A 17 -25.20 23.08 -12.19
N SER A 18 -26.17 22.68 -13.02
CA SER A 18 -27.59 22.97 -12.89
C SER A 18 -28.07 22.78 -11.45
N LEU A 19 -28.79 23.80 -10.97
CA LEU A 19 -29.64 23.78 -9.77
C LEU A 19 -30.18 22.38 -9.52
N ILE A 20 -29.75 21.78 -8.42
CA ILE A 20 -30.40 20.60 -7.87
C ILE A 20 -31.73 21.12 -7.34
N ASP A 21 -32.83 20.81 -8.03
CA ASP A 21 -34.19 21.03 -7.53
C ASP A 21 -34.31 20.32 -6.17
N VAL A 22 -34.41 21.10 -5.10
CA VAL A 22 -34.39 20.63 -3.69
C VAL A 22 -35.75 20.03 -3.29
N HIS A 23 -36.47 19.41 -4.23
CA HIS A 23 -37.84 18.92 -4.00
C HIS A 23 -37.98 17.40 -4.04
N ASP A 24 -36.88 16.64 -4.07
CA ASP A 24 -36.94 15.18 -3.92
C ASP A 24 -35.70 14.58 -3.22
N ILE A 25 -35.10 15.34 -2.30
CA ILE A 25 -34.25 14.71 -1.27
C ILE A 25 -35.20 14.01 -0.33
N GLN A 26 -35.64 12.82 -0.72
CA GLN A 26 -36.16 11.84 0.20
C GLN A 26 -35.07 11.68 1.26
N CYS A 27 -35.29 12.31 2.41
CA CYS A 27 -34.38 12.30 3.55
C CYS A 27 -34.45 10.89 4.13
N SER A 28 -33.85 9.94 3.42
CA SER A 28 -33.64 8.58 3.89
C SER A 28 -32.61 8.72 4.99
N LEU A 29 -33.10 8.86 6.22
CA LEU A 29 -32.29 8.69 7.42
C LEU A 29 -31.56 7.36 7.28
N VAL A 30 -30.30 7.41 6.89
CA VAL A 30 -29.43 6.24 6.84
C VAL A 30 -29.29 5.78 8.29
N SER A 31 -29.77 4.59 8.59
CA SER A 31 -29.65 4.06 9.96
C SER A 31 -28.18 3.90 10.33
N TYR A 32 -27.86 3.95 11.62
CA TYR A 32 -26.50 3.77 12.10
C TYR A 32 -25.87 2.46 11.60
N GLU A 33 -26.65 1.38 11.57
CA GLU A 33 -26.22 0.09 11.03
C GLU A 33 -25.88 0.12 9.54
N VAL A 34 -26.63 0.88 8.74
CA VAL A 34 -26.35 1.04 7.31
C VAL A 34 -25.11 1.92 7.10
N LEU A 35 -24.94 2.95 7.93
CA LEU A 35 -23.76 3.81 7.89
C LEU A 35 -22.49 3.07 8.29
N GLU A 36 -22.52 2.26 9.35
CA GLU A 36 -21.39 1.44 9.80
C GLU A 36 -20.96 0.44 8.71
N LYS A 37 -21.93 -0.21 8.05
CA LYS A 37 -21.66 -1.11 6.91
C LYS A 37 -21.09 -0.37 5.70
N HIS A 38 -21.57 0.85 5.43
CA HIS A 38 -21.04 1.69 4.37
C HIS A 38 -19.59 2.11 4.65
N GLU A 39 -19.30 2.54 5.88
CA GLU A 39 -18.00 3.05 6.30
C GLU A 39 -16.83 2.08 6.12
N THR A 40 -17.09 0.78 6.23
CA THR A 40 -16.11 -0.29 6.02
C THR A 40 -15.78 -0.51 4.52
N HIS A 41 -16.71 -0.14 3.64
CA HIS A 41 -16.61 -0.37 2.19
C HIS A 41 -16.55 0.92 1.35
N CYS A 42 -16.63 2.09 1.98
CA CYS A 42 -16.69 3.39 1.29
C CYS A 42 -15.37 3.72 0.57
N ASP A 43 -15.42 3.76 -0.77
CA ASP A 43 -14.29 4.09 -1.64
C ASP A 43 -13.84 5.54 -1.54
N TYR A 44 -14.71 6.43 -1.06
CA TYR A 44 -14.44 7.85 -0.89
C TYR A 44 -13.97 8.21 0.53
N ARG A 45 -13.85 7.21 1.41
CA ARG A 45 -13.28 7.42 2.74
C ARG A 45 -11.78 7.72 2.60
N PRO A 46 -11.29 8.84 3.14
CA PRO A 46 -9.85 9.08 3.24
C PRO A 46 -9.20 7.99 4.10
N GLN A 47 -8.11 7.44 3.61
CA GLN A 47 -7.30 6.44 4.28
C GLN A 47 -5.81 6.81 4.14
N GLU A 48 -5.03 6.31 5.08
CA GLU A 48 -3.60 6.57 5.14
C GLU A 48 -2.82 5.47 4.43
N CYS A 49 -1.84 5.86 3.60
CA CYS A 49 -0.87 4.88 3.07
C CYS A 49 -0.05 4.25 4.20
N SER A 50 0.01 2.92 4.18
CA SER A 50 0.79 2.12 5.14
C SER A 50 2.28 2.52 5.16
N GLY A 51 2.85 2.88 4.01
CA GLY A 51 4.25 3.29 3.86
C GLY A 51 4.49 4.79 4.10
N CYS A 52 3.98 5.64 3.20
CA CYS A 52 4.34 7.08 3.16
C CYS A 52 3.49 7.97 4.07
N LYS A 53 2.45 7.43 4.70
CA LYS A 53 1.54 8.14 5.61
C LYS A 53 0.71 9.27 4.96
N LEU A 54 0.65 9.31 3.63
CA LEU A 54 -0.18 10.25 2.88
C LEU A 54 -1.66 9.86 2.98
N GLN A 55 -2.52 10.85 3.20
CA GLN A 55 -3.97 10.69 3.21
C GLN A 55 -4.52 10.78 1.79
N MET A 56 -5.24 9.75 1.34
CA MET A 56 -5.80 9.65 -0.01
C MET A 56 -7.17 8.95 0.03
N LEU A 57 -7.98 9.05 -1.02
CA LEU A 57 -9.23 8.30 -1.09
C LEU A 57 -8.93 6.80 -1.21
N LYS A 58 -9.72 5.94 -0.54
CA LYS A 58 -9.55 4.47 -0.59
C LYS A 58 -9.43 3.93 -2.02
N LYS A 59 -10.22 4.45 -2.97
CA LYS A 59 -10.13 4.07 -4.39
C LYS A 59 -8.75 4.32 -5.01
N ASP A 60 -8.09 5.42 -4.65
CA ASP A 60 -6.81 5.85 -5.21
C ASP A 60 -5.64 5.24 -4.41
N LEU A 61 -5.89 4.91 -3.14
CA LEU A 61 -4.90 4.29 -2.25
C LEU A 61 -4.42 2.93 -2.76
N ASN A 62 -5.33 2.11 -3.29
CA ASN A 62 -4.97 0.79 -3.83
C ASN A 62 -3.93 0.89 -4.95
N GLU A 63 -4.09 1.82 -5.89
CA GLU A 63 -3.12 2.03 -6.97
C GLU A 63 -1.81 2.63 -6.42
N HIS A 64 -1.93 3.58 -5.49
CA HIS A 64 -0.77 4.20 -4.84
C HIS A 64 0.12 3.17 -4.15
N GLU A 65 -0.43 2.27 -3.33
CA GLU A 65 0.35 1.31 -2.54
C GLU A 65 1.16 0.33 -3.40
N THR A 66 0.70 0.04 -4.63
CA THR A 66 1.44 -0.82 -5.57
C THR A 66 2.74 -0.18 -6.11
N HIS A 67 2.84 1.15 -6.05
CA HIS A 67 4.00 1.91 -6.54
C HIS A 67 4.67 2.73 -5.43
N CYS A 68 4.17 2.65 -4.20
CA CYS A 68 4.63 3.50 -3.12
C CYS A 68 6.00 3.01 -2.63
N PRO A 69 7.06 3.83 -2.77
CA PRO A 69 8.43 3.43 -2.43
C PRO A 69 8.59 3.02 -0.96
N MET A 70 7.72 3.51 -0.09
CA MET A 70 7.79 3.35 1.35
C MET A 70 6.97 2.17 1.87
N VAL A 71 6.16 1.52 1.02
CA VAL A 71 5.40 0.33 1.40
C VAL A 71 6.35 -0.85 1.57
N GLU A 72 6.17 -1.59 2.66
CA GLU A 72 6.92 -2.81 2.91
C GLU A 72 6.47 -3.92 1.97
N SER A 73 7.44 -4.65 1.44
CA SER A 73 7.25 -5.77 0.53
C SER A 73 8.13 -6.94 0.97
N THR A 74 7.74 -8.15 0.64
CA THR A 74 8.54 -9.34 0.96
C THR A 74 9.39 -9.72 -0.25
N CYS A 75 10.70 -9.83 -0.05
CA CYS A 75 11.59 -10.28 -1.11
C CYS A 75 11.23 -11.71 -1.54
N PRO A 76 11.00 -11.98 -2.84
CA PRO A 76 10.61 -13.30 -3.31
C PRO A 76 11.69 -14.37 -3.07
N ASN A 77 12.95 -13.96 -3.01
CA ASN A 77 14.12 -14.84 -2.98
C ASN A 77 14.59 -15.18 -1.56
N CYS A 78 14.71 -14.20 -0.68
CA CYS A 78 15.18 -14.42 0.70
C CYS A 78 14.06 -14.34 1.75
N LYS A 79 12.82 -14.00 1.34
CA LYS A 79 11.64 -13.86 2.21
C LYS A 79 11.76 -12.80 3.30
N SER A 80 12.77 -11.93 3.24
CA SER A 80 12.93 -10.82 4.17
C SER A 80 12.01 -9.66 3.79
N VAL A 81 11.54 -8.91 4.79
CA VAL A 81 10.75 -7.70 4.59
C VAL A 81 11.68 -6.54 4.22
N CYS A 82 11.37 -5.85 3.12
CA CYS A 82 12.10 -4.67 2.63
C CYS A 82 11.12 -3.68 1.98
N LYS A 83 11.39 -2.38 2.07
CA LYS A 83 10.56 -1.37 1.38
C LYS A 83 10.65 -1.56 -0.13
N GLN A 84 9.63 -1.18 -0.89
CA GLN A 84 9.64 -1.28 -2.37
C GLN A 84 10.81 -0.48 -2.99
N PHE A 85 11.12 0.70 -2.45
CA PHE A 85 12.32 1.46 -2.83
C PHE A 85 13.59 0.70 -2.48
N ASP A 86 13.64 0.13 -1.29
CA ASP A 86 14.78 -0.67 -0.84
C ASP A 86 14.95 -1.90 -1.73
N ALA A 87 13.88 -2.54 -2.21
CA ALA A 87 13.95 -3.70 -3.11
C ALA A 87 14.74 -3.43 -4.42
N THR A 88 14.76 -2.17 -4.87
CA THR A 88 15.46 -1.77 -6.10
C THR A 88 16.79 -1.07 -5.84
N THR A 89 16.97 -0.42 -4.69
CA THR A 89 18.17 0.40 -4.41
C THR A 89 19.04 -0.11 -3.26
N LEU A 90 18.46 -0.79 -2.27
CA LEU A 90 19.16 -1.22 -1.06
C LEU A 90 19.30 -2.74 -1.00
N HIS A 91 18.20 -3.49 -1.09
CA HIS A 91 18.13 -4.95 -1.21
C HIS A 91 18.56 -5.43 -2.61
N THR A 92 19.81 -5.13 -2.93
CA THR A 92 20.50 -5.64 -4.11
C THR A 92 20.69 -7.15 -4.02
N ASP A 93 21.04 -7.79 -5.15
CA ASP A 93 21.38 -9.22 -5.21
C ASP A 93 22.42 -9.60 -4.15
N LEU A 94 23.40 -8.72 -3.86
CA LEU A 94 24.41 -8.96 -2.85
C LEU A 94 23.81 -9.05 -1.44
N ILE A 95 22.86 -8.17 -1.10
CA ILE A 95 22.19 -8.22 0.21
C ILE A 95 21.26 -9.44 0.27
N CYS A 96 20.54 -9.73 -0.81
CA CYS A 96 19.66 -10.89 -0.91
C CYS A 96 20.44 -12.20 -0.69
N VAL A 97 21.55 -12.40 -1.40
CA VAL A 97 22.40 -13.59 -1.28
C VAL A 97 23.04 -13.68 0.09
N ARG A 98 23.51 -12.56 0.66
CA ARG A 98 24.05 -12.55 2.03
C ARG A 98 23.02 -13.04 3.04
N GLU A 99 21.78 -12.62 2.90
CA GLU A 99 20.68 -13.02 3.76
C GLU A 99 20.30 -14.50 3.56
N GLN A 100 20.28 -14.98 2.32
CA GLN A 100 20.11 -16.41 2.03
C GLN A 100 21.21 -17.27 2.67
N LEU A 101 22.47 -16.81 2.60
CA LEU A 101 23.60 -17.51 3.22
C LEU A 101 23.46 -17.56 4.74
N ARG A 102 23.04 -16.47 5.38
CA ARG A 102 22.76 -16.43 6.82
C ARG A 102 21.69 -17.44 7.21
N GLN A 103 20.56 -17.45 6.49
CA GLN A 103 19.47 -18.40 6.73
C GLN A 103 19.90 -19.85 6.54
N LEU A 104 20.78 -20.12 5.55
CA LEU A 104 21.32 -21.45 5.32
C LEU A 104 22.26 -21.88 6.45
N GLN A 105 23.11 -20.98 6.94
CA GLN A 105 23.99 -21.24 8.09
C GLN A 105 23.20 -21.60 9.35
N GLU A 106 22.12 -20.89 9.64
CA GLU A 106 21.23 -21.19 10.76
C GLU A 106 20.58 -22.57 10.63
N LYS A 107 20.11 -22.92 9.43
CA LYS A 107 19.56 -24.26 9.15
C LYS A 107 20.60 -25.35 9.36
N PHE A 108 21.85 -25.14 8.96
CA PHE A 108 22.92 -26.11 9.18
C PHE A 108 23.20 -26.33 10.68
N GLN A 109 23.22 -25.27 11.48
CA GLN A 109 23.41 -25.39 12.93
C GLN A 109 22.29 -26.18 13.58
N LEU A 110 21.03 -25.89 13.23
CA LEU A 110 19.87 -26.62 13.75
C LEU A 110 19.92 -28.11 13.38
N LEU A 111 20.33 -28.43 12.15
CA LEU A 111 20.49 -29.81 11.72
C LEU A 111 21.63 -30.53 12.45
N ASP A 112 22.75 -29.84 12.70
CA ASP A 112 23.88 -30.41 13.44
C ASP A 112 23.50 -30.74 14.89
N GLU A 113 22.81 -29.82 15.59
CA GLU A 113 22.30 -30.06 16.93
C GLU A 113 21.29 -31.21 16.97
N LYS A 114 20.33 -31.23 16.04
CA LYS A 114 19.35 -32.32 15.94
C LYS A 114 20.02 -33.68 15.65
N ASN A 115 21.07 -33.71 14.85
CA ASN A 115 21.82 -34.94 14.57
C ASN A 115 22.57 -35.42 15.82
N LYS A 116 23.15 -34.51 16.61
CA LYS A 116 23.79 -34.86 17.89
C LYS A 116 22.78 -35.45 18.88
N GLU A 117 21.59 -34.85 18.99
CA GLU A 117 20.49 -35.35 19.82
C GLU A 117 20.08 -36.77 19.39
N ASN A 118 19.80 -36.98 18.10
CA ASN A 118 19.45 -38.29 17.56
C ASN A 118 20.53 -39.34 17.83
N LEU A 119 21.81 -38.99 17.71
CA LEU A 119 22.91 -39.89 17.99
C LEU A 119 23.00 -40.25 19.49
N GLN A 120 22.72 -39.30 20.38
CA GLN A 120 22.64 -39.56 21.81
C GLN A 120 21.48 -40.49 22.16
N GLU A 121 20.31 -40.28 21.56
CA GLU A 121 19.16 -41.17 21.74
C GLU A 121 19.43 -42.59 21.24
N HIS A 122 20.08 -42.72 20.09
CA HIS A 122 20.48 -44.02 19.55
C HIS A 122 21.45 -44.75 20.51
N LYS A 123 22.42 -44.04 21.09
CA LYS A 123 23.33 -44.60 22.11
C LYS A 123 22.64 -44.98 23.44
N ARG A 124 21.45 -44.45 23.73
CA ARG A 124 20.69 -44.79 24.95
C ARG A 124 19.79 -46.01 24.74
N THR A 125 19.47 -46.34 23.49
CA THR A 125 18.51 -47.38 23.12
C THR A 125 19.16 -48.73 22.78
N PHE A 126 20.48 -48.75 22.58
CA PHE A 126 21.28 -49.94 22.28
C PHE A 126 22.48 -50.01 23.23
#